data_AF-A0A5R8XXD4-F1
#
_entry.id   AF-A0A5R8XXD4-F1
#
_cell.length_a   1.000
_cell.length_b   1.000
_cell.length_c   1.000
_cell.angle_alpha   90.00
_cell.angle_beta   90.00
_cell.angle_gamma   90.00
#
_symmetry.space_group_name_H-M   'P 1'
#
loop_
_entity.id
_entity.type
_entity.pdbx_description
1 polymer ?
#
loop_
_entity_poly.entity_id
_entity_poly.type
_entity_poly.pdbx_seq_one_letter_code
_entity_poly.pdbx_strand_id
1 'polypeptide(L)' 'MQAEENHKDEWDVKLDVKLEELNQCQKSNNLSSCTPCNKFFECELRKKYVIAVYESMNKGSGGGFEF' A
#
# COMPACT_ATOMS: atom_id res chain seq x y z
N MET A 1 -4.73 28.40 -12.07
CA MET A 1 -4.51 26.94 -12.08
C MET A 1 -3.34 26.72 -11.15
N GLN A 2 -3.59 26.22 -9.94
CA GLN A 2 -2.51 25.99 -8.97
C GLN A 2 -1.84 24.67 -9.35
N ALA A 3 -0.56 24.73 -9.70
CA ALA A 3 0.29 23.56 -9.77
C ALA A 3 0.62 23.18 -8.32
N GLU A 4 0.11 22.05 -7.85
CA GLU A 4 0.52 21.46 -6.59
C GLU A 4 1.96 20.95 -6.77
N GLU A 5 2.93 21.65 -6.16
CA GLU A 5 4.29 21.12 -6.04
C GLU A 5 4.23 19.88 -5.15
N ASN A 6 4.32 18.72 -5.81
CA ASN A 6 4.15 17.40 -5.24
C ASN A 6 5.37 17.01 -4.38
N HIS A 7 5.51 17.62 -3.21
CA HIS A 7 6.52 17.21 -2.24
C HIS A 7 6.06 15.93 -1.53
N LYS A 8 6.36 14.77 -2.12
CA LYS A 8 6.16 13.47 -1.50
C LYS A 8 6.89 13.42 -0.17
N ASP A 9 6.17 13.11 0.90
CA ASP A 9 6.81 12.83 2.18
C ASP A 9 7.24 11.37 2.30
N GLU A 10 7.87 11.02 3.42
CA GLU A 10 8.35 9.67 3.66
C GLU A 10 7.25 8.60 3.61
N TRP A 11 6.00 8.97 3.93
CA TRP A 11 4.88 8.04 3.94
C TRP A 11 4.36 7.79 2.54
N ASP A 12 4.35 8.82 1.70
CA ASP A 12 4.03 8.69 0.28
C ASP A 12 5.09 7.81 -0.44
N VAL A 13 6.36 7.99 -0.11
CA VAL A 13 7.45 7.11 -0.62
C VAL A 13 7.28 5.67 -0.14
N LYS A 14 6.96 5.43 1.14
CA LYS A 14 6.69 4.08 1.66
C LYS A 14 5.50 3.42 0.96
N LEU A 15 4.43 4.17 0.71
CA LEU A 15 3.25 3.70 -0.01
C LEU A 15 3.59 3.32 -1.44
N ASP A 16 4.32 4.16 -2.18
CA ASP A 16 4.74 3.87 -3.55
C ASP A 16 5.55 2.57 -3.66
N VAL A 17 6.50 2.37 -2.75
CA VAL A 17 7.31 1.15 -2.71
C VAL A 17 6.43 -0.08 -2.51
N LYS A 18 5.50 -0.04 -1.54
CA LYS A 18 4.60 -1.16 -1.27
C LYS A 18 3.59 -1.40 -2.39
N LEU A 19 3.14 -0.34 -3.05
CA LEU A 19 2.26 -0.44 -4.20
C LEU A 19 2.96 -1.13 -5.38
N GLU A 20 4.22 -0.78 -5.66
CA GLU A 20 5.00 -1.42 -6.72
C GLU A 20 5.23 -2.91 -6.41
N GLU A 21 5.64 -3.25 -5.19
CA GLU A 21 5.78 -4.65 -4.75
C GLU A 21 4.46 -5.43 -4.91
N LEU A 22 3.33 -4.84 -4.51
CA LEU A 22 2.01 -5.47 -4.62
C LEU A 22 1.61 -5.70 -6.08
N ASN A 23 1.83 -4.71 -6.93
CA ASN A 23 1.53 -4.80 -8.37
C ASN A 23 2.38 -5.87 -9.06
N GLN A 24 3.67 -5.96 -8.72
CA GLN A 24 4.55 -7.02 -9.22
C GLN A 24 4.07 -8.40 -8.77
N CYS A 25 3.67 -8.54 -7.50
CA CYS A 25 3.10 -9.78 -6.97
C CYS A 25 1.80 -10.18 -7.69
N GLN A 26 0.89 -9.23 -7.92
CA GLN A 26 -0.34 -9.50 -8.65
C GLN A 26 -0.05 -9.97 -10.08
N LYS A 27 0.82 -9.26 -10.81
CA LYS A 27 1.23 -9.63 -12.17
C LYS A 27 1.89 -11.02 -12.22
N SER A 28 2.79 -11.33 -11.30
CA SER A 28 3.48 -12.63 -11.27
C SER A 28 2.54 -13.81 -10.95
N ASN A 29 1.40 -13.53 -10.31
CA ASN A 29 0.35 -14.51 -10.05
C ASN A 29 -0.80 -14.45 -11.08
N ASN A 30 -0.67 -13.67 -12.16
CA ASN A 30 -1.71 -13.43 -13.16
C ASN A 30 -3.03 -12.91 -12.57
N LEU A 31 -2.94 -12.07 -11.52
CA LEU A 31 -4.08 -11.44 -10.86
C LEU A 31 -4.11 -9.94 -11.19
N SER A 32 -5.31 -9.37 -11.26
CA SER A 32 -5.52 -7.92 -11.42
C SER A 32 -5.75 -7.19 -10.09
N SER A 33 -5.94 -7.93 -9.01
CA SER A 33 -6.10 -7.42 -7.65
C SER A 33 -5.80 -8.55 -6.65
N CYS A 34 -5.71 -8.22 -5.36
CA CYS A 34 -5.54 -9.25 -4.34
C CYS A 34 -6.83 -10.04 -4.06
N THR A 35 -8.02 -9.53 -4.35
CA THR A 35 -9.30 -10.18 -4.02
C THR A 35 -9.43 -11.64 -4.49
N PRO A 36 -9.03 -12.02 -5.73
CA PRO A 36 -9.03 -13.42 -6.17
C PRO A 36 -7.86 -14.26 -5.61
N CYS A 37 -6.92 -13.66 -4.87
CA CYS A 37 -5.76 -14.38 -4.35
C CYS A 37 -6.18 -15.35 -3.24
N ASN A 38 -5.79 -16.62 -3.37
CA ASN A 38 -6.04 -17.65 -2.35
C ASN A 38 -5.42 -17.32 -0.97
N LYS A 39 -4.40 -16.45 -0.93
CA LYS A 39 -3.76 -15.97 0.29
C LYS A 39 -4.35 -14.65 0.81
N PHE A 40 -5.48 -14.16 0.31
CA PHE A 40 -5.97 -12.80 0.59
C PHE A 40 -5.95 -12.39 2.08
N PHE A 41 -6.40 -13.28 2.97
CA PHE A 41 -6.44 -13.04 4.41
C PHE A 41 -5.06 -13.17 5.10
N GLU A 42 -4.17 -14.02 4.57
CA GLU A 42 -2.87 -14.35 5.16
C GLU A 42 -1.68 -13.67 4.45
N CYS A 43 -1.95 -12.89 3.39
CA CYS A 43 -0.91 -12.30 2.57
C CYS A 43 -0.25 -11.11 3.29
N GLU A 44 0.93 -11.35 3.86
CA GLU A 44 1.71 -10.35 4.57
C GLU A 44 2.07 -9.13 3.70
N LEU A 45 2.29 -9.32 2.39
CA LEU A 45 2.53 -8.19 1.48
C LEU A 45 1.29 -7.30 1.37
N ARG A 46 0.10 -7.90 1.26
CA ARG A 46 -1.16 -7.14 1.24
C ARG A 46 -1.37 -6.40 2.56
N LYS A 47 -1.16 -7.05 3.70
CA LYS A 47 -1.29 -6.41 5.03
C LYS A 47 -0.35 -5.21 5.15
N LYS A 48 0.93 -5.36 4.76
CA LYS A 48 1.91 -4.26 4.74
C LYS A 48 1.51 -3.12 3.82
N TYR A 49 0.95 -3.41 2.65
CA TYR A 49 0.41 -2.39 1.76
C TYR A 49 -0.74 -1.61 2.43
N VAL A 50 -1.67 -2.31 3.07
CA VAL A 50 -2.79 -1.67 3.79
C VAL A 50 -2.27 -0.77 4.91
N ILE A 51 -1.28 -1.23 5.69
CA ILE A 51 -0.63 -0.41 6.73
C ILE A 51 -0.01 0.86 6.11
N ALA A 52 0.75 0.72 5.02
CA ALA A 52 1.37 1.87 4.35
C ALA A 52 0.35 2.89 3.81
N VAL A 53 -0.83 2.44 3.36
CA VAL A 53 -1.94 3.33 2.98
C VAL A 53 -2.40 4.16 4.19
N TYR A 54 -2.67 3.51 5.33
CA TYR A 54 -3.11 4.21 6.53
C TYR A 54 -2.04 5.17 7.08
N GLU A 55 -0.77 4.75 7.04
CA GLU A 55 0.34 5.60 7.45
C GLU A 55 0.49 6.82 6.54
N SER A 56 0.32 6.69 5.21
CA SER A 56 0.31 7.83 4.27
C SER A 56 -0.87 8.78 4.51
N MET A 57 -2.06 8.25 4.81
CA MET A 57 -3.25 9.07 5.10
C MET A 57 -3.13 9.84 6.41
N ASN A 58 -2.57 9.22 7.45
CA ASN A 58 -2.47 9.81 8.79
C ASN A 58 -1.08 10.39 9.09
N LYS A 59 -0.18 10.42 8.10
CA LYS A 59 1.21 10.88 8.22
C LYS A 59 1.94 10.23 9.40
N GLY A 60 1.76 8.92 9.56
CA GLY A 60 2.34 8.13 10.65
C GLY A 60 1.70 8.30 12.02
N SER A 61 0.63 9.10 12.14
CA SER A 61 -0.13 9.22 13.37
C SER A 61 -0.94 7.95 13.59
N GLY A 62 -0.34 6.97 14.27
CA GLY A 62 -0.90 5.65 14.50
C GLY A 62 -2.12 5.69 15.42
N GLY A 63 -3.31 5.53 14.83
CA GLY A 63 -4.52 5.07 15.52
C GLY A 63 -4.65 3.56 15.30
N GLY A 64 -4.64 2.79 16.39
CA GLY A 64 -4.49 1.33 16.38
C GLY A 64 -5.31 0.60 15.31
N PHE A 65 -4.59 -0.08 14.42
CA PHE A 65 -5.15 -1.11 13.55
C PHE A 65 -4.34 -2.38 13.78
N GLU A 66 -4.94 -3.34 14.47
CA GLU A 66 -4.44 -4.72 14.59
C GLU A 66 -5.12 -5.54 13.49
N PHE A 67 -4.35 -6.25 12.66
CA PHE A 67 -4.82 -7.09 11.55
C PHE A 67 -4.62 -8.58 11.83
#